data_AF-A0A2V9HAH2-F1
#
_entry.id   AF-A0A2V9HAH2-F1
#
_cell.length_a   1.000
_cell.length_b   1.000
_cell.length_c   1.000
_cell.angle_alpha   90.00
_cell.angle_beta   90.00
_cell.angle_gamma   90.00
#
_symmetry.space_group_name_H-M   'P 1'
#
loop_
_entity.id
_entity.type
_entity.pdbx_description
1 polymer ?
#
loop_
_entity_poly.entity_id
_entity_poly.type
_entity_poly.pdbx_seq_one_letter_code
_entity_poly.pdbx_strand_id
1 'polypeptide(L)'
;TNGSGSCTLCLQRSQVDKVTADPLTGQSSPNWGTEVNDVLSNPIFSYFKADGTQVTTLPQDISTAGGAQIIASIKTIQVSLLIRNPAVLDPKTKQPIETTFEGEVSLNNCSMAASGAVMSCR
;
A
#
# COMPACT_ATOMS: atom_id res chain seq x y z
N THR A 1 -16.05 -5.71 -17.75
CA THR A 1 -15.27 -6.51 -16.79
C THR A 1 -13.80 -6.20 -17.01
N ASN A 2 -13.09 -5.68 -16.01
CA ASN A 2 -11.64 -5.42 -16.11
C ASN A 2 -10.89 -6.64 -15.55
N GLY A 3 -9.99 -7.23 -16.35
CA GLY A 3 -9.24 -8.46 -16.02
C GLY A 3 -9.80 -9.73 -16.68
N SER A 4 -9.00 -10.81 -16.66
CA SER A 4 -9.16 -12.13 -17.32
C SER A 4 -10.44 -12.92 -17.01
N GLY A 5 -11.44 -12.32 -16.38
CA GLY A 5 -12.72 -12.96 -16.06
C GLY A 5 -12.69 -13.94 -14.88
N SER A 6 -11.51 -14.24 -14.32
CA SER A 6 -11.34 -15.11 -13.14
C SER A 6 -11.29 -14.36 -11.81
N CYS A 7 -11.41 -13.03 -11.83
CA CYS A 7 -11.16 -12.18 -10.67
C CYS A 7 -12.44 -11.51 -10.18
N THR A 8 -13.04 -12.07 -9.12
CA THR A 8 -14.30 -11.58 -8.53
C THR A 8 -14.15 -10.21 -7.84
N LEU A 9 -12.94 -9.82 -7.41
CA LEU A 9 -12.67 -8.62 -6.59
C LEU A 9 -11.55 -7.73 -7.14
N CYS A 10 -11.27 -7.78 -8.45
CA CYS A 10 -10.18 -6.98 -9.02
C CYS A 10 -10.42 -5.48 -8.82
N LEU A 11 -9.46 -4.81 -8.16
CA LEU A 11 -9.45 -3.36 -7.89
C LEU A 11 -10.63 -2.84 -7.05
N GLN A 12 -11.26 -3.68 -6.22
CA GLN A 12 -12.22 -3.16 -5.24
C GLN A 12 -11.51 -2.39 -4.11
N ARG A 13 -12.17 -1.38 -3.55
CA ARG A 13 -11.62 -0.64 -2.41
C ARG A 13 -11.52 -1.59 -1.21
N SER A 14 -10.30 -1.84 -0.73
CA SER A 14 -10.06 -2.45 0.57
C SER A 14 -10.44 -1.43 1.65
N GLN A 15 -11.71 -1.46 2.05
CA GLN A 15 -12.21 -0.66 3.15
C GLN A 15 -13.20 -1.50 3.96
N VAL A 16 -13.12 -1.39 5.27
CA VAL A 16 -14.16 -1.89 6.17
C VAL A 16 -15.11 -0.73 6.44
N ASP A 17 -16.42 -0.96 6.34
CA ASP A 17 -17.38 0.07 6.71
C ASP A 17 -17.15 0.49 8.17
N LYS A 18 -17.07 1.80 8.41
CA LYS A 18 -16.90 2.33 9.76
C LYS A 18 -18.15 1.99 10.58
N VAL A 19 -18.00 1.05 11.50
CA VAL A 19 -19.04 0.70 12.46
C VAL A 19 -18.82 1.44 13.78
N THR A 20 -19.92 1.84 14.44
CA THR A 20 -19.86 2.46 15.77
C THR A 20 -19.72 1.36 16.81
N ALA A 21 -18.50 0.85 16.98
CA ALA A 21 -18.17 -0.25 17.87
C ALA A 21 -16.75 -0.11 18.44
N ASP A 22 -16.38 -0.97 19.38
CA ASP A 22 -15.05 -1.00 19.97
C ASP A 22 -13.97 -1.13 18.87
N PRO A 23 -12.95 -0.25 18.84
CA PRO A 23 -11.98 -0.19 17.75
C PRO A 23 -11.05 -1.41 17.68
N LEU A 24 -10.94 -2.21 18.75
CA LEU A 24 -10.02 -3.35 18.83
C LEU A 24 -10.75 -4.69 18.64
N THR A 25 -11.98 -4.80 19.14
CA THR A 25 -12.72 -6.07 19.25
C THR A 25 -14.11 -6.02 18.62
N GLY A 26 -14.66 -4.83 18.39
CA GLY A 26 -15.99 -4.61 17.83
C GLY A 26 -16.00 -4.33 16.33
N GLN A 27 -14.85 -4.36 15.67
CA GLN A 27 -14.77 -4.11 14.24
C GLN A 27 -15.26 -5.31 13.44
N SER A 28 -15.95 -5.04 12.34
CA SER A 28 -16.34 -6.04 11.35
C SER A 28 -15.12 -6.81 10.87
N SER A 29 -15.30 -8.08 10.52
CA SER A 29 -14.22 -8.85 9.88
C SER A 29 -13.73 -8.08 8.64
N PRO A 30 -12.40 -7.84 8.53
CA PRO A 30 -11.88 -7.11 7.39
C PRO A 30 -12.16 -7.84 6.08
N ASN A 31 -12.86 -7.18 5.16
CA ASN A 31 -12.99 -7.65 3.78
C ASN A 31 -11.82 -7.08 2.96
N TRP A 32 -10.65 -7.71 3.10
CA TRP A 32 -9.47 -7.36 2.31
C TRP A 32 -9.59 -7.89 0.87
N GLY A 33 -10.59 -7.40 0.14
CA GLY A 33 -10.83 -7.74 -1.26
C GLY A 33 -9.94 -6.96 -2.21
N THR A 34 -8.61 -7.06 -2.08
CA THR A 34 -7.70 -6.67 -3.17
C THR A 34 -6.69 -7.78 -3.36
N GLU A 35 -7.04 -8.71 -4.23
CA GLU A 35 -6.07 -9.63 -4.82
C GLU A 35 -5.60 -8.99 -6.13
N VAL A 36 -4.32 -8.57 -6.16
CA VAL A 36 -3.65 -8.22 -7.41
C VAL A 36 -3.00 -9.50 -7.90
N ASN A 37 -3.60 -10.13 -8.91
CA ASN A 37 -3.05 -11.34 -9.53
C ASN A 37 -1.80 -11.01 -10.35
N ASP A 38 -0.92 -12.00 -10.51
CA ASP A 38 0.24 -11.94 -11.42
C ASP A 38 1.28 -10.84 -11.08
N VAL A 39 1.35 -10.43 -9.81
CA VAL A 39 2.36 -9.49 -9.31
C VAL A 39 3.66 -10.20 -8.97
N LEU A 40 4.76 -9.70 -9.52
CA LEU A 40 6.11 -10.20 -9.28
C LEU A 40 6.92 -9.27 -8.34
N SER A 41 6.45 -8.06 -8.07
CA SER A 41 7.17 -7.12 -7.20
C SER A 41 7.01 -7.48 -5.72
N ASN A 42 8.13 -7.56 -5.01
CA ASN A 42 8.18 -7.73 -3.56
C ASN A 42 9.36 -6.91 -2.99
N PRO A 43 9.12 -5.91 -2.12
CA PRO A 43 7.84 -5.45 -1.61
C PRO A 43 7.05 -4.58 -2.62
N ILE A 44 5.72 -4.65 -2.58
CA ILE A 44 4.82 -3.79 -3.39
C ILE A 44 4.84 -2.34 -2.89
N PHE A 45 4.91 -2.17 -1.57
CA PHE A 45 4.89 -0.87 -0.90
C PHE A 45 6.24 -0.61 -0.24
N SER A 46 6.84 0.54 -0.56
CA SER A 46 8.04 1.06 0.10
C SER A 46 7.71 2.39 0.77
N TYR A 47 8.24 2.59 1.97
CA TYR A 47 7.91 3.73 2.81
C TYR A 47 9.16 4.58 3.00
N PHE A 48 9.03 5.89 2.90
CA PHE A 48 10.16 6.82 3.00
C PHE A 48 9.84 7.98 3.92
N LYS A 49 10.85 8.37 4.70
CA LYS A 49 10.83 9.59 5.52
C LYS A 49 11.00 10.82 4.65
N ALA A 50 10.82 11.99 5.25
CA ALA A 50 10.99 13.26 4.56
C ALA A 50 12.41 13.52 4.01
N ASP A 51 13.42 12.91 4.65
CA ASP A 51 14.82 12.96 4.23
C ASP A 51 15.18 11.90 3.16
N GLY A 52 14.20 11.12 2.69
CA GLY A 52 14.39 10.05 1.71
C GLY A 52 14.88 8.72 2.31
N THR A 53 15.08 8.64 3.63
CA THR A 53 15.46 7.37 4.28
C THR A 53 14.31 6.38 4.21
N GLN A 54 14.57 5.17 3.71
CA GLN A 54 13.57 4.11 3.67
C GLN A 54 13.25 3.60 5.08
N VAL A 55 11.96 3.43 5.37
CA VAL A 55 11.46 2.74 6.56
C VAL A 55 11.26 1.28 6.20
N THR A 56 12.14 0.42 6.70
CA THR A 56 12.16 -1.01 6.40
C THR A 56 11.32 -1.85 7.35
N THR A 57 10.87 -1.27 8.47
CA THR A 57 10.04 -1.96 9.48
C THR A 57 8.87 -1.06 9.86
N LEU A 58 7.66 -1.53 9.57
CA LEU A 58 6.44 -0.90 10.09
C LEU A 58 6.05 -1.54 11.43
N PRO A 59 5.62 -0.75 12.41
CA PRO A 59 5.11 -1.28 13.66
C PRO A 59 3.78 -2.01 13.42
N GLN A 60 3.59 -3.18 14.06
CA GLN A 60 2.27 -3.82 14.10
C GLN A 60 1.30 -3.07 15.02
N ASP A 61 1.80 -2.43 16.07
CA ASP A 61 1.01 -1.71 17.05
C ASP A 61 1.35 -0.21 17.03
N ILE A 62 0.42 0.58 16.54
CA ILE A 62 0.51 2.04 16.45
C ILE A 62 0.11 2.75 17.75
N SER A 63 -0.43 2.03 18.74
CA SER A 63 -0.83 2.59 20.04
C SER A 63 0.38 2.88 20.95
N THR A 64 1.52 2.26 20.66
CA THR A 64 2.77 2.53 21.36
C THR A 64 3.40 3.84 20.88
N ALA A 65 4.06 4.57 21.79
CA ALA A 65 4.78 5.80 21.42
C ALA A 65 5.81 5.56 20.30
N GLY A 66 6.52 4.43 20.34
CA GLY A 66 7.46 4.05 19.28
C GLY A 66 6.77 3.77 17.94
N GLY A 67 5.65 3.05 17.95
CA GLY A 67 4.88 2.76 16.73
C GLY A 67 4.29 4.03 16.11
N ALA A 68 3.68 4.89 16.92
CA ALA A 68 3.14 6.17 16.47
C ALA A 68 4.22 7.06 15.82
N GLN A 69 5.43 7.12 16.40
CA GLN A 69 6.54 7.91 15.87
C GLN A 69 7.06 7.39 14.52
N ILE A 70 7.12 6.06 14.34
CA ILE A 70 7.55 5.48 13.05
C ILE A 70 6.54 5.85 11.95
N ILE A 71 5.24 5.69 12.20
CA ILE A 71 4.19 6.05 11.23
C ILE A 71 4.16 7.57 10.97
N ALA A 72 4.34 8.38 12.02
CA ALA A 72 4.41 9.83 11.89
C ALA A 72 5.58 10.26 11.00
N SER A 73 6.71 9.54 11.03
CA SER A 73 7.90 9.87 10.25
C SER A 73 7.77 9.59 8.74
N ILE A 74 6.77 8.83 8.30
CA ILE A 74 6.58 8.47 6.89
C ILE A 74 5.97 9.66 6.14
N LYS A 75 6.67 10.10 5.09
CA LYS A 75 6.21 11.16 4.17
C LYS A 75 5.72 10.60 2.86
N THR A 76 6.36 9.55 2.35
CA THR A 76 6.09 9.04 1.01
C THR A 76 5.90 7.53 1.05
N ILE A 77 4.87 7.07 0.35
CA ILE A 77 4.66 5.66 0.04
C ILE A 77 4.85 5.50 -1.46
N GLN A 78 5.84 4.72 -1.85
CA GLN A 78 6.04 4.29 -3.21
C GLN A 78 5.35 2.95 -3.42
N VAL A 79 4.56 2.85 -4.48
CA VAL A 79 3.89 1.64 -4.94
C VAL A 79 4.59 1.19 -6.21
N SER A 80 5.10 -0.04 -6.24
CA SER A 80 5.68 -0.64 -7.45
C SER A 80 5.03 -1.99 -7.71
N LEU A 81 4.35 -2.08 -8.85
CA LEU A 81 3.63 -3.26 -9.30
C LEU A 81 4.20 -3.71 -10.64
N LEU A 82 4.96 -4.80 -10.61
CA LEU A 82 5.35 -5.50 -11.82
C LEU A 82 4.32 -6.61 -12.08
N ILE A 83 3.54 -6.47 -13.14
CA ILE A 83 2.50 -7.43 -13.51
C ILE A 83 2.95 -8.16 -14.77
N ARG A 84 2.98 -9.49 -14.73
CA ARG A 84 3.34 -10.32 -15.89
C ARG A 84 2.36 -11.47 -16.05
N ASN A 85 1.72 -11.57 -17.20
CA ASN A 85 0.89 -12.72 -17.53
C ASN A 85 1.65 -13.71 -18.45
N PRO A 86 2.15 -14.85 -17.93
CA PRO A 86 2.90 -15.83 -18.72
C PRO A 86 2.04 -16.63 -19.71
N ALA A 87 0.71 -16.61 -19.55
CA ALA A 87 -0.22 -17.34 -20.43
C ALA A 87 -0.55 -16.57 -21.71
N VAL A 88 -0.27 -15.26 -21.75
CA VAL A 88 -0.50 -14.42 -22.94
C VAL A 88 0.85 -13.99 -23.51
N LEU A 89 1.19 -14.56 -24.67
CA LEU A 89 2.42 -14.26 -25.39
C LEU A 89 2.15 -13.26 -26.51
N ASP A 90 3.02 -12.26 -26.64
CA ASP A 90 3.03 -11.38 -27.80
C ASP A 90 3.32 -12.19 -29.08
N PRO A 91 2.47 -12.11 -30.12
CA PRO A 91 2.62 -12.92 -31.33
C PRO A 91 3.92 -12.67 -32.10
N LYS A 92 4.51 -11.48 -32.01
CA LYS A 92 5.73 -11.06 -32.72
C LYS A 92 6.99 -11.36 -31.93
N THR A 93 7.02 -11.07 -30.63
CA THR A 93 8.23 -11.21 -29.80
C THR A 93 8.31 -12.55 -29.08
N LYS A 94 7.20 -13.30 -29.01
CA LYS A 94 7.06 -14.55 -28.25
C LYS A 94 7.36 -14.39 -26.76
N GLN A 95 7.35 -13.17 -26.25
CA GLN A 95 7.55 -12.87 -24.84
C GLN A 95 6.18 -12.73 -24.14
N PRO A 96 6.11 -13.04 -22.83
CA PRO A 96 4.95 -12.70 -22.00
C PRO A 96 4.64 -11.21 -22.02
N ILE A 97 3.36 -10.86 -21.92
CA ILE A 97 2.97 -9.47 -21.67
C ILE A 97 3.40 -9.08 -20.25
N GLU A 98 4.15 -7.99 -20.15
CA GLU A 98 4.64 -7.41 -18.91
C GLU A 98 4.29 -5.91 -18.88
N THR A 99 3.86 -5.43 -17.71
CA THR A 99 3.64 -4.01 -17.47
C THR A 99 4.11 -3.64 -16.08
N THR A 100 4.66 -2.44 -15.95
CA THR A 100 5.02 -1.87 -14.64
C THR A 100 4.07 -0.73 -14.33
N PHE A 101 3.55 -0.70 -13.11
CA PHE A 101 2.83 0.42 -12.55
C PHE A 101 3.61 0.97 -11.37
N GLU A 102 3.90 2.26 -11.43
CA GLU A 102 4.54 3.01 -10.35
C GLU A 102 3.58 4.08 -9.87
N GLY A 103 3.44 4.19 -8.56
CA GLY A 103 2.64 5.22 -7.92
C GLY A 103 3.39 5.80 -6.73
N GLU A 104 3.17 7.08 -6.47
CA GLU A 104 3.67 7.73 -5.28
C GLU A 104 2.52 8.40 -4.54
N VAL A 105 2.43 8.16 -3.24
CA VAL A 105 1.49 8.82 -2.34
C VAL A 105 2.30 9.61 -1.32
N SER A 106 2.16 10.93 -1.34
CA SER A 106 2.71 11.78 -0.29
C SER A 106 1.67 11.94 0.83
N LEU A 107 2.11 11.65 2.06
CA LEU A 107 1.34 11.78 3.28
C LEU A 107 1.74 13.06 4.01
N ASN A 108 0.72 13.77 4.49
CA ASN A 108 0.91 14.94 5.33
C ASN A 108 0.37 14.66 6.73
N ASN A 109 1.21 14.09 7.60
CA ASN A 109 0.79 13.55 8.90
C ASN A 109 0.95 14.56 10.04
N CYS A 110 0.26 15.69 9.94
CA CYS A 110 0.45 16.84 10.83
C CYS A 110 -0.16 16.67 12.22
N SER A 111 -1.06 15.69 12.40
CA SER A 111 -1.73 15.42 13.66
C SER A 111 -0.88 14.64 14.66
N MET A 112 0.20 13.97 14.22
CA MET A 112 1.06 13.13 15.07
C MET A 112 2.51 13.61 15.14
N ALA A 113 2.82 14.75 14.52
CA ALA A 113 4.15 15.32 14.46
C ALA A 113 4.65 15.77 15.84
N ALA A 114 5.89 15.41 16.20
CA ALA A 114 6.59 16.14 17.24
C ALA A 114 6.95 17.55 16.73
N SER A 115 6.87 18.56 17.61
CA SER A 115 7.27 19.93 17.29
C SER A 115 8.71 19.96 16.75
N GLY A 116 8.92 20.54 15.55
CA GLY A 116 10.24 20.67 14.91
C GLY A 116 10.66 19.49 14.03
N ALA A 117 9.82 18.46 13.85
CA ALA A 117 10.09 17.40 12.88
C ALA A 117 9.97 17.93 11.44
N VAL A 118 10.98 17.65 10.61
CA VAL A 118 10.95 17.98 9.17
C VAL A 118 9.95 17.04 8.50
N MET A 119 8.71 17.47 8.36
CA MET A 119 7.65 16.72 7.68
C MET A 119 7.00 17.60 6.61
N SER A 120 6.13 17.03 5.76
CA SER A 120 5.40 17.79 4.72
C SER A 120 4.45 18.88 5.29
N CYS A 121 4.32 18.94 6.61
CA CYS A 121 3.55 19.92 7.33
C CYS A 121 4.37 21.21 7.38
N ARG A 122 4.03 22.15 6.52
CA ARG A 122 4.41 23.55 6.75
C ARG A 122 3.78 24.06 8.03
#